data_AF-A0A7S1EMW5-F1
#
_entry.id   AF-A0A7S1EMW5-F1
#
_cell.length_a   1.000
_cell.length_b   1.000
_cell.length_c   1.000
_cell.angle_alpha   90.00
_cell.angle_beta   90.00
_cell.angle_gamma   90.00
#
_symmetry.space_group_name_H-M   'P 1'
#
loop_
_entity.id
_entity.type
_entity.pdbx_description
1 polymer ?
#
loop_
_entity_poly.entity_id
_entity_poly.type
_entity_poly.pdbx_seq_one_letter_code
_entity_poly.pdbx_strand_id
1 'polypeptide(L)'
;VQPGICYHLVPSYKFNSFNEYQIPEMLRVPLDGLILQIKTLNLGEAASVLGMAIEAPKDTAVSASLDLLRQIGALDEAQEDSLTPLGYHLATLPVDVRIGKMLIYGAIFGCIEPVLTMAAAMGFRSPFFSPIDKREEADKVRKSFGVAHSDHLTTLKAFDGWEAAKKQGRRQASGFCQENFLSRQTLEMISEMRDQFK
;
A
#
# COMPACT_ATOMS: atom_id res chain seq x y z
N VAL A 1 22.13 -7.04 34.32
CA VAL A 1 21.11 -5.99 34.06
C VAL A 1 21.12 -5.04 35.26
N GLN A 2 21.09 -3.72 35.05
CA GLN A 2 21.07 -2.70 36.10
C GLN A 2 19.80 -1.82 35.97
N PRO A 3 19.38 -1.08 37.01
CA PRO A 3 18.22 -0.19 36.93
C PRO A 3 18.35 0.83 35.78
N GLY A 4 17.27 1.01 35.02
CA GLY A 4 17.20 1.92 33.87
C GLY A 4 16.15 3.03 34.05
N ILE A 5 16.13 3.97 33.10
CA ILE A 5 15.18 5.09 33.07
C ILE A 5 14.36 4.99 31.78
N CYS A 6 13.03 5.10 31.87
CA CYS A 6 12.13 5.18 30.73
C CYS A 6 11.59 6.61 30.58
N TYR A 7 11.70 7.19 29.37
CA TYR A 7 11.16 8.51 29.06
C TYR A 7 9.91 8.37 28.19
N HIS A 8 8.75 8.68 28.75
CA HIS A 8 7.49 8.75 27.99
C HIS A 8 7.35 10.16 27.38
N LEU A 9 7.37 10.26 26.05
CA LEU A 9 7.22 11.53 25.31
C LEU A 9 5.75 11.95 25.17
N VAL A 10 4.97 11.85 26.25
CA VAL A 10 3.54 12.17 26.28
C VAL A 10 3.19 12.82 27.61
N PRO A 11 2.37 13.88 27.64
CA PRO A 11 1.90 14.48 28.90
C PRO A 11 1.08 13.49 29.73
N SER A 12 1.16 13.60 31.07
CA SER A 12 0.51 12.66 31.99
C SER A 12 -1.00 12.52 31.78
N TYR A 13 -1.71 13.63 31.49
CA TYR A 13 -3.15 13.56 31.23
C TYR A 13 -3.49 12.73 29.98
N LYS A 14 -2.61 12.75 28.96
CA LYS A 14 -2.81 11.97 27.72
C LYS A 14 -2.47 10.51 27.94
N PHE A 15 -1.39 10.24 28.65
CA PHE A 15 -0.98 8.89 29.04
C PHE A 15 -2.10 8.18 29.84
N ASN A 16 -2.68 8.88 30.82
CA ASN A 16 -3.79 8.35 31.64
C ASN A 16 -5.09 8.14 30.85
N SER A 17 -5.21 8.69 29.64
CA SER A 17 -6.38 8.53 28.76
C SER A 17 -6.24 7.40 27.75
N PHE A 18 -5.10 6.70 27.71
CA PHE A 18 -4.89 5.60 26.78
C PHE A 18 -5.74 4.39 27.16
N ASN A 19 -6.23 3.70 26.13
CA ASN A 19 -6.82 2.38 26.32
C ASN A 19 -5.75 1.42 26.83
N GLU A 20 -6.15 0.48 27.68
CA GLU A 20 -5.25 -0.55 28.21
C GLU A 20 -4.67 -1.42 27.09
N TYR A 21 -5.46 -1.68 26.04
CA TYR A 21 -5.07 -2.48 24.88
C TYR A 21 -5.34 -1.73 23.57
N GLN A 22 -4.56 -2.08 22.55
CA GLN A 22 -4.85 -1.66 21.19
C GLN A 22 -6.07 -2.42 20.65
N ILE A 23 -6.89 -1.75 19.84
CA ILE A 23 -7.99 -2.40 19.13
C ILE A 23 -7.41 -3.46 18.19
N PRO A 24 -7.96 -4.69 18.12
CA PRO A 24 -7.50 -5.74 17.22
C PRO A 24 -7.48 -5.31 15.76
N GLU A 25 -6.51 -5.81 14.98
CA GLU A 25 -6.33 -5.42 13.58
C GLU A 25 -7.54 -5.73 12.71
N MET A 26 -8.20 -6.88 12.94
CA MET A 26 -9.42 -7.30 12.24
C MET A 26 -10.56 -6.27 12.31
N LEU A 27 -10.59 -5.43 13.35
CA LEU A 27 -11.61 -4.38 13.51
C LEU A 27 -11.21 -3.05 12.86
N ARG A 28 -9.99 -2.95 12.32
CA ARG A 28 -9.36 -1.70 11.86
C ARG A 28 -8.93 -1.70 10.41
N VAL A 29 -8.78 -2.87 9.78
CA VAL A 29 -8.23 -3.01 8.42
C VAL A 29 -9.25 -3.66 7.47
N PRO A 30 -9.14 -3.42 6.15
CA PRO A 30 -9.94 -4.14 5.16
C PRO A 30 -9.75 -5.66 5.26
N LEU A 31 -10.82 -6.41 5.04
CA LEU A 31 -10.85 -7.86 5.24
C LEU A 31 -10.61 -8.65 3.94
N ASP A 32 -10.30 -7.97 2.85
CA ASP A 32 -10.23 -8.53 1.49
C ASP A 32 -9.30 -9.76 1.43
N GLY A 33 -8.07 -9.60 1.92
CA GLY A 33 -7.09 -10.68 1.96
C GLY A 33 -7.53 -11.83 2.87
N LEU A 34 -8.16 -11.54 4.01
CA LEU A 34 -8.64 -12.56 4.94
C LEU A 34 -9.79 -13.38 4.34
N ILE A 35 -10.72 -12.72 3.64
CA ILE A 35 -11.81 -13.38 2.92
C ILE A 35 -11.28 -14.27 1.80
N LEU A 36 -10.27 -13.82 1.04
CA LEU A 36 -9.61 -14.66 0.04
C LEU A 36 -8.96 -15.91 0.67
N GLN A 37 -8.32 -15.79 1.84
CA GLN A 37 -7.77 -16.94 2.55
C GLN A 37 -8.86 -17.92 3.02
N ILE A 38 -9.95 -17.42 3.60
CA ILE A 38 -11.10 -18.24 4.03
C ILE A 38 -11.64 -19.07 2.86
N LYS A 39 -11.83 -18.43 1.69
CA LYS A 39 -12.32 -19.09 0.48
C LYS A 39 -11.29 -20.07 -0.10
N THR A 40 -10.00 -19.74 -0.09
CA THR A 40 -8.93 -20.62 -0.58
C THR A 40 -8.82 -21.90 0.25
N LEU A 41 -9.06 -21.79 1.56
CA LEU A 41 -9.04 -22.90 2.51
C LEU A 41 -10.39 -23.66 2.59
N ASN A 42 -11.40 -23.25 1.82
CA ASN A 42 -12.75 -23.84 1.83
C ASN A 42 -13.39 -23.91 3.24
N LEU A 43 -13.21 -22.87 4.06
CA LEU A 43 -13.73 -22.85 5.44
C LEU A 43 -15.23 -22.51 5.53
N GLY A 44 -15.89 -22.23 4.39
CA GLY A 44 -17.31 -21.90 4.32
C GLY A 44 -17.57 -20.43 3.99
N GLU A 45 -18.73 -19.93 4.43
CA GLU A 45 -19.13 -18.53 4.22
C GLU A 45 -18.28 -17.58 5.06
N ALA A 46 -17.72 -16.54 4.44
CA ALA A 46 -16.81 -15.61 5.11
C ALA A 46 -17.46 -14.90 6.32
N ALA A 47 -18.72 -14.46 6.20
CA ALA A 47 -19.44 -13.82 7.29
C ALA A 47 -19.62 -14.76 8.50
N SER A 48 -19.99 -16.02 8.25
CA SER A 48 -20.13 -17.03 9.28
C SER A 48 -18.80 -17.33 10.00
N VAL A 49 -17.73 -17.55 9.23
CA VAL A 49 -16.39 -17.85 9.78
C VAL A 49 -15.85 -16.68 10.60
N LEU A 50 -15.97 -15.45 10.09
CA LEU A 50 -15.51 -14.25 10.79
C LEU A 50 -16.35 -13.95 12.04
N GLY A 51 -17.64 -14.30 12.02
CA GLY A 51 -18.52 -14.20 13.18
C GLY A 51 -18.13 -15.12 14.35
N MET A 52 -17.32 -16.16 14.10
CA MET A 52 -16.80 -17.05 15.14
C MET A 52 -15.52 -16.54 15.82
N ALA A 53 -14.96 -15.41 15.38
CA ALA A 53 -13.76 -14.82 15.98
C ALA A 53 -14.04 -14.32 17.42
N ILE A 54 -12.98 -14.21 18.24
CA ILE A 54 -13.05 -13.73 19.63
C ILE A 54 -13.73 -12.34 19.69
N GLU A 55 -13.33 -11.45 18.80
CA GLU A 55 -14.00 -10.18 18.55
C GLU A 55 -14.35 -10.12 17.06
N ALA A 56 -15.62 -10.39 16.74
CA ALA A 56 -16.11 -10.39 15.37
C ALA A 56 -16.05 -8.99 14.73
N PRO A 57 -15.67 -8.88 13.44
CA PRO A 57 -15.73 -7.62 12.72
C PRO A 57 -17.18 -7.17 12.51
N LYS A 58 -17.36 -5.89 12.18
CA LYS A 58 -18.69 -5.38 11.82
C LYS A 58 -19.15 -5.99 10.50
N ASP A 59 -20.43 -6.34 10.40
CA ASP A 59 -21.03 -6.86 9.16
C ASP A 59 -20.81 -5.93 7.97
N THR A 60 -20.84 -4.62 8.20
CA THR A 60 -20.58 -3.61 7.16
C THR A 60 -19.15 -3.66 6.61
N ALA A 61 -18.17 -4.07 7.42
CA ALA A 61 -16.79 -4.25 6.97
C ALA A 61 -16.67 -5.53 6.12
N VAL A 62 -17.34 -6.61 6.52
CA VAL A 62 -17.37 -7.86 5.76
C VAL A 62 -18.05 -7.66 4.41
N SER A 63 -19.22 -7.01 4.39
CA SER A 63 -19.95 -6.74 3.16
C SER A 63 -19.16 -5.85 2.20
N ALA A 64 -18.51 -4.79 2.72
CA ALA A 64 -17.67 -3.91 1.91
C ALA A 64 -16.50 -4.65 1.24
N SER A 65 -15.86 -5.59 1.96
CA SER A 65 -14.79 -6.41 1.40
C SER A 65 -15.29 -7.43 0.36
N LEU A 66 -16.45 -8.07 0.59
CA LEU A 66 -17.08 -8.94 -0.41
C LEU A 66 -17.42 -8.16 -1.69
N ASP A 67 -18.02 -6.98 -1.56
CA ASP A 67 -18.37 -6.12 -2.68
C ASP A 67 -17.13 -5.69 -3.48
N LEU A 68 -16.04 -5.31 -2.79
CA LEU A 68 -14.78 -4.99 -3.44
C LEU A 68 -14.21 -6.19 -4.21
N LEU A 69 -14.21 -7.38 -3.58
CA LEU A 69 -13.69 -8.60 -4.19
C LEU A 69 -14.50 -9.02 -5.44
N ARG A 70 -15.82 -8.82 -5.44
CA ARG A 70 -16.68 -8.98 -6.63
C ARG A 70 -16.33 -7.96 -7.71
N GLN A 71 -16.21 -6.67 -7.34
CA GLN A 71 -15.87 -5.59 -8.30
C GLN A 71 -14.51 -5.80 -8.97
N ILE A 72 -13.51 -6.32 -8.26
CA ILE A 72 -12.21 -6.64 -8.86
C ILE A 72 -12.22 -7.99 -9.59
N GLY A 73 -13.32 -8.73 -9.57
CA GLY A 73 -13.47 -10.03 -10.25
C GLY A 73 -12.72 -11.17 -9.57
N ALA A 74 -12.44 -11.06 -8.27
CA ALA A 74 -11.82 -12.13 -7.48
C ALA A 74 -12.85 -13.18 -7.01
N LEU A 75 -14.12 -12.78 -6.89
CA LEU A 75 -15.24 -13.65 -6.53
C LEU A 75 -16.29 -13.66 -7.65
N ASP A 76 -16.90 -14.82 -7.88
CA ASP A 76 -18.03 -14.99 -8.80
C ASP A 76 -19.36 -14.87 -8.04
N GLU A 77 -20.06 -13.75 -8.25
CA GLU A 77 -21.34 -13.45 -7.63
C GLU A 77 -22.44 -14.47 -8.05
N ALA A 78 -22.35 -15.04 -9.26
CA ALA A 78 -23.32 -16.02 -9.74
C ALA A 78 -23.14 -17.41 -9.10
N GLN A 79 -21.99 -17.66 -8.48
CA GLN A 79 -21.62 -18.96 -7.90
C GLN A 79 -21.28 -18.81 -6.42
N GLU A 80 -22.19 -18.23 -5.63
CA GLU A 80 -22.09 -18.15 -4.16
C GLU A 80 -20.75 -17.55 -3.67
N ASP A 81 -20.25 -16.54 -4.37
CA ASP A 81 -18.93 -15.94 -4.13
C ASP A 81 -17.80 -16.97 -4.13
N SER A 82 -17.80 -17.89 -5.09
CA SER A 82 -16.67 -18.79 -5.32
C SER A 82 -15.46 -18.03 -5.87
N LEU A 83 -14.26 -18.54 -5.62
CA LEU A 83 -13.03 -17.92 -6.13
C LEU A 83 -12.94 -18.08 -7.65
N THR A 84 -12.73 -16.96 -8.33
CA THR A 84 -12.35 -16.99 -9.75
C THR A 84 -10.88 -17.39 -9.89
N PRO A 85 -10.41 -17.76 -11.10
CA PRO A 85 -8.98 -17.98 -11.33
C PRO A 85 -8.11 -16.77 -10.93
N LEU A 86 -8.61 -15.55 -11.16
CA LEU A 86 -7.96 -14.33 -10.68
C LEU A 86 -7.92 -14.28 -9.14
N GLY A 87 -9.03 -14.62 -8.47
CA GLY A 87 -9.10 -14.70 -7.02
C GLY A 87 -8.09 -15.66 -6.42
N TYR A 88 -7.89 -16.84 -7.03
CA TYR A 88 -6.84 -17.79 -6.62
C TYR A 88 -5.45 -17.19 -6.71
N HIS A 89 -5.12 -16.52 -7.82
CA HIS A 89 -3.82 -15.85 -7.96
C HIS A 89 -3.66 -14.73 -6.91
N LEU A 90 -4.68 -13.91 -6.70
CA LEU A 90 -4.65 -12.84 -5.70
C LEU A 90 -4.44 -13.37 -4.28
N ALA A 91 -5.04 -14.49 -3.92
CA ALA A 91 -4.89 -15.11 -2.61
C ALA A 91 -3.45 -15.59 -2.33
N THR A 92 -2.63 -15.80 -3.35
CA THR A 92 -1.22 -16.22 -3.20
C THR A 92 -0.25 -15.06 -3.04
N LEU A 93 -0.66 -13.82 -3.32
CA LEU A 93 0.21 -12.66 -3.27
C LEU A 93 0.12 -11.95 -1.90
N PRO A 94 1.25 -11.69 -1.21
CA PRO A 94 1.26 -11.04 0.10
C PRO A 94 1.13 -9.51 -0.01
N VAL A 95 0.14 -9.02 -0.76
CA VAL A 95 -0.10 -7.59 -1.02
C VAL A 95 -1.59 -7.26 -0.99
N ASP A 96 -1.93 -5.96 -0.95
CA ASP A 96 -3.32 -5.51 -1.16
C ASP A 96 -3.86 -6.03 -2.51
N VAL A 97 -5.12 -6.50 -2.51
CA VAL A 97 -5.73 -7.17 -3.66
C VAL A 97 -5.75 -6.31 -4.93
N ARG A 98 -5.82 -4.98 -4.82
CA ARG A 98 -5.77 -4.06 -5.96
C ARG A 98 -4.36 -3.95 -6.52
N ILE A 99 -3.36 -3.91 -5.65
CA ILE A 99 -1.94 -3.94 -6.03
C ILE A 99 -1.62 -5.29 -6.69
N GLY A 100 -2.06 -6.40 -6.09
CA GLY A 100 -1.89 -7.74 -6.65
C GLY A 100 -2.49 -7.86 -8.05
N LYS A 101 -3.71 -7.35 -8.25
CA LYS A 101 -4.34 -7.33 -9.58
C LYS A 101 -3.53 -6.50 -10.55
N MET A 102 -3.06 -5.33 -10.15
CA MET A 102 -2.22 -4.47 -10.99
C MET A 102 -0.93 -5.19 -11.42
N LEU A 103 -0.25 -5.88 -10.50
CA LEU A 103 0.97 -6.66 -10.79
C LEU A 103 0.69 -7.80 -11.77
N ILE A 104 -0.38 -8.58 -11.55
CA ILE A 104 -0.77 -9.69 -12.44
C ILE A 104 -1.01 -9.17 -13.86
N TYR A 105 -1.79 -8.09 -14.02
CA TYR A 105 -2.05 -7.51 -15.35
C TYR A 105 -0.81 -6.86 -15.96
N GLY A 106 0.07 -6.26 -15.15
CA GLY A 106 1.35 -5.74 -15.61
C GLY A 106 2.24 -6.83 -16.21
N ALA A 107 2.24 -8.02 -15.62
CA ALA A 107 2.94 -9.19 -16.15
C ALA A 107 2.28 -9.69 -17.45
N ILE A 108 0.95 -9.84 -17.48
CA ILE A 108 0.19 -10.32 -18.65
C ILE A 108 0.36 -9.39 -19.86
N PHE A 109 0.34 -8.07 -19.65
CA PHE A 109 0.47 -7.07 -20.72
C PHE A 109 1.92 -6.72 -21.07
N GLY A 110 2.91 -7.36 -20.42
CA GLY A 110 4.33 -7.12 -20.72
C GLY A 110 4.84 -5.74 -20.30
N CYS A 111 4.19 -5.08 -19.34
CA CYS A 111 4.55 -3.75 -18.83
C CYS A 111 4.88 -3.77 -17.33
N ILE A 112 5.46 -4.87 -16.85
CA ILE A 112 5.69 -5.08 -15.41
C ILE A 112 6.64 -4.06 -14.79
N GLU A 113 7.71 -3.65 -15.47
CA GLU A 113 8.72 -2.73 -14.92
C GLU A 113 8.15 -1.39 -14.41
N PRO A 114 7.39 -0.61 -15.22
CA PRO A 114 6.73 0.61 -14.71
C PRO A 114 5.64 0.31 -13.69
N VAL A 115 4.94 -0.82 -13.82
CA VAL A 115 3.88 -1.25 -12.90
C VAL A 115 4.44 -1.54 -11.50
N LEU A 116 5.61 -2.16 -11.38
CA LEU A 116 6.26 -2.43 -10.09
C LEU A 116 6.56 -1.12 -9.34
N THR A 117 7.07 -0.11 -10.03
CA THR A 117 7.35 1.21 -9.43
C THR A 117 6.07 1.90 -8.97
N MET A 118 5.00 1.86 -9.79
CA MET A 118 3.70 2.42 -9.41
C MET A 118 3.10 1.66 -8.21
N ALA A 119 3.19 0.32 -8.21
CA ALA A 119 2.72 -0.55 -7.12
C ALA A 119 3.43 -0.22 -5.81
N ALA A 120 4.76 -0.10 -5.84
CA ALA A 120 5.58 0.21 -4.68
C ALA A 120 5.26 1.61 -4.12
N ALA A 121 5.08 2.61 -5.00
CA ALA A 121 4.69 3.95 -4.59
C ALA A 121 3.28 3.99 -3.95
N MET A 122 2.34 3.20 -4.48
CA MET A 122 0.99 3.08 -3.92
C MET A 122 0.95 2.32 -2.59
N GLY A 123 1.79 1.29 -2.44
CA GLY A 123 1.86 0.48 -1.21
C GLY A 123 2.53 1.16 -0.03
N PHE A 124 3.29 2.23 -0.26
CA PHE A 124 3.98 2.98 0.80
C PHE A 124 3.50 4.42 0.92
N ARG A 125 4.06 5.34 0.14
CA ARG A 125 3.66 6.75 0.06
C ARG A 125 4.32 7.44 -1.13
N SER A 126 3.77 8.60 -1.51
CA SER A 126 4.37 9.49 -2.52
C SER A 126 5.78 9.95 -2.11
N PRO A 127 6.74 10.00 -3.05
CA PRO A 127 8.07 10.54 -2.79
C PRO A 127 8.11 12.07 -2.74
N PHE A 128 7.09 12.76 -3.25
CA PHE A 128 7.01 14.22 -3.22
C PHE A 128 6.70 14.72 -1.81
N PHE A 129 7.40 15.78 -1.39
CA PHE A 129 7.07 16.54 -0.18
C PHE A 129 6.90 18.02 -0.51
N SER A 130 6.17 18.74 0.34
CA SER A 130 5.91 20.17 0.16
C SER A 130 6.22 20.92 1.44
N PRO A 131 7.40 21.57 1.55
CA PRO A 131 7.70 22.46 2.66
C PRO A 131 6.68 23.59 2.77
N ILE A 132 6.35 24.00 3.99
CA ILE A 132 5.37 25.07 4.24
C ILE A 132 5.76 26.36 3.50
N ASP A 133 7.03 26.74 3.56
CA ASP A 133 7.53 27.99 2.96
C ASP A 133 7.73 27.92 1.44
N LYS A 134 7.67 26.72 0.83
CA LYS A 134 7.98 26.49 -0.59
C LYS A 134 6.87 25.74 -1.33
N ARG A 135 5.64 25.80 -0.83
CA ARG A 135 4.52 25.02 -1.36
C ARG A 135 4.24 25.28 -2.85
N GLU A 136 4.21 26.55 -3.27
CA GLU A 136 4.00 26.90 -4.68
C GLU A 136 5.12 26.42 -5.60
N GLU A 137 6.37 26.45 -5.13
CA GLU A 137 7.53 25.98 -5.88
C GLU A 137 7.48 24.44 -6.03
N ALA A 138 7.22 23.74 -4.94
CA ALA A 138 7.07 22.28 -4.92
C ALA A 138 5.93 21.81 -5.84
N ASP A 139 4.78 22.52 -5.83
CA ASP A 139 3.65 22.20 -6.70
C ASP A 139 3.99 22.43 -8.19
N LYS A 140 4.73 23.50 -8.54
CA LYS A 140 5.20 23.75 -9.90
C LYS A 140 6.15 22.65 -10.38
N VAL A 141 7.10 22.27 -9.53
CA VAL A 141 8.06 21.19 -9.83
C VAL A 141 7.33 19.86 -10.01
N ARG A 142 6.42 19.49 -9.11
CA ARG A 142 5.62 18.26 -9.25
C ARG A 142 4.82 18.26 -10.55
N LYS A 143 4.22 19.39 -10.94
CA LYS A 143 3.51 19.52 -12.23
C LYS A 143 4.43 19.35 -13.44
N SER A 144 5.71 19.69 -13.33
CA SER A 144 6.69 19.46 -14.42
C SER A 144 6.97 17.96 -14.67
N PHE A 145 6.77 17.12 -13.65
CA PHE A 145 6.76 15.66 -13.79
C PHE A 145 5.44 15.12 -14.35
N GLY A 146 4.42 15.96 -14.56
CA GLY A 146 3.12 15.55 -15.07
C GLY A 146 3.20 14.78 -16.39
N VAL A 147 2.57 13.60 -16.44
CA VAL A 147 2.44 12.78 -17.65
C VAL A 147 0.98 12.36 -17.79
N ALA A 148 0.37 12.64 -18.95
CA ALA A 148 -0.97 12.18 -19.32
C ALA A 148 -2.04 12.39 -18.23
N HIS A 149 -1.95 13.50 -17.48
CA HIS A 149 -2.85 13.82 -16.35
C HIS A 149 -2.94 12.70 -15.29
N SER A 150 -1.88 11.91 -15.10
CA SER A 150 -1.82 10.79 -14.14
C SER A 150 -0.79 11.05 -13.05
N ASP A 151 -1.22 11.02 -11.79
CA ASP A 151 -0.33 11.08 -10.64
C ASP A 151 0.59 9.87 -10.56
N HIS A 152 0.12 8.68 -10.94
CA HIS A 152 0.95 7.46 -10.92
C HIS A 152 2.10 7.55 -11.93
N LEU A 153 1.81 8.03 -13.15
CA LEU A 153 2.85 8.26 -14.15
C LEU A 153 3.77 9.43 -13.78
N THR A 154 3.26 10.42 -13.05
CA THR A 154 4.07 11.52 -12.49
C THR A 154 5.08 10.98 -11.48
N THR A 155 4.66 10.11 -10.57
CA THR A 155 5.55 9.45 -9.62
C THR A 155 6.56 8.52 -10.31
N LEU A 156 6.12 7.77 -11.33
CA LEU A 156 7.01 6.93 -12.15
C LEU A 156 8.10 7.78 -12.81
N LYS A 157 7.75 8.87 -13.49
CA LYS A 157 8.72 9.76 -14.15
C LYS A 157 9.74 10.36 -13.16
N ALA A 158 9.28 10.72 -11.96
CA ALA A 158 10.18 11.22 -10.91
C ALA A 158 11.13 10.13 -10.39
N PHE A 159 10.63 8.90 -10.23
CA PHE A 159 11.45 7.75 -9.85
C PHE A 159 12.51 7.43 -10.91
N ASP A 160 12.13 7.38 -12.19
CA ASP A 160 13.05 7.11 -13.29
C ASP A 160 14.16 8.18 -13.39
N GLY A 161 13.79 9.46 -13.20
CA GLY A 161 14.74 10.56 -13.14
C GLY A 161 15.73 10.44 -11.98
N TRP A 162 15.24 10.04 -10.80
CA TRP A 162 16.09 9.77 -9.65
C TRP A 162 16.99 8.55 -9.87
N GLU A 163 16.49 7.47 -10.47
CA GLU A 163 17.27 6.26 -10.76
C GLU A 163 18.42 6.58 -11.73
N ALA A 164 18.15 7.42 -12.74
CA ALA A 164 19.17 7.93 -13.66
C ALA A 164 20.23 8.80 -12.93
N ALA A 165 19.81 9.70 -12.05
CA ALA A 165 20.72 10.51 -11.23
C ALA A 165 21.56 9.64 -10.27
N LYS A 166 20.96 8.58 -9.70
CA LYS A 166 21.63 7.60 -8.82
C LYS A 166 22.73 6.84 -9.54
N LYS A 167 22.53 6.48 -10.81
CA LYS A 167 23.56 5.83 -11.66
C LYS A 167 24.78 6.74 -11.88
N GLN A 168 24.61 8.07 -11.85
CA GLN A 168 25.72 9.03 -11.99
C GLN A 168 26.48 9.29 -10.68
N GLY A 169 25.88 8.94 -9.54
CA GLY A 169 26.54 9.05 -8.24
C GLY A 169 25.61 9.55 -7.12
N ARG A 170 26.05 9.33 -5.88
CA ARG A 170 25.26 9.70 -4.68
C ARG A 170 24.99 11.20 -4.56
N ARG A 171 25.94 12.04 -5.00
CA ARG A 171 25.80 13.51 -4.97
C ARG A 171 24.73 13.97 -5.96
N GLN A 172 24.70 13.37 -7.15
CA GLN A 172 23.75 13.66 -8.22
C GLN A 172 22.34 13.24 -7.81
N ALA A 173 22.17 12.04 -7.23
CA ALA A 173 20.89 11.62 -6.64
C ALA A 173 20.40 12.58 -5.55
N SER A 174 21.30 13.03 -4.66
CA SER A 174 20.93 13.97 -3.59
C SER A 174 20.55 15.35 -4.14
N GLY A 175 21.28 15.84 -5.15
CA GLY A 175 20.96 17.10 -5.84
C GLY A 175 19.60 17.02 -6.52
N PHE A 176 19.35 15.94 -7.27
CA PHE A 176 18.07 15.69 -7.91
C PHE A 176 16.91 15.67 -6.90
N CYS A 177 17.06 15.00 -5.75
CA CYS A 177 16.04 15.00 -4.71
C CYS A 177 15.75 16.40 -4.15
N GLN A 178 16.79 17.21 -3.91
CA GLN A 178 16.65 18.56 -3.36
C GLN A 178 15.98 19.51 -4.35
N GLU A 179 16.43 19.52 -5.60
CA GLU A 179 15.88 20.36 -6.66
C GLU A 179 14.43 20.02 -6.98
N ASN A 180 14.06 18.73 -6.83
CA ASN A 180 12.75 18.24 -7.24
C ASN A 180 11.75 18.02 -6.09
N PHE A 181 12.09 18.45 -4.86
CA PHE A 181 11.25 18.24 -3.67
C PHE A 181 10.87 16.76 -3.45
N LEU A 182 11.84 15.85 -3.62
CA LEU A 182 11.68 14.42 -3.44
C LEU A 182 12.39 13.92 -2.18
N SER A 183 11.72 13.05 -1.43
CA SER A 183 12.32 12.37 -0.28
C SER A 183 13.17 11.20 -0.76
N ARG A 184 14.50 11.31 -0.57
CA ARG A 184 15.44 10.22 -0.89
C ARG A 184 15.08 8.92 -0.18
N GLN A 185 14.74 8.99 1.12
CA GLN A 185 14.37 7.82 1.90
C GLN A 185 13.11 7.13 1.35
N THR A 186 12.12 7.90 0.89
CA THR A 186 10.93 7.33 0.26
C THR A 186 11.27 6.67 -1.07
N LEU A 187 12.11 7.29 -1.90
CA LEU A 187 12.55 6.71 -3.17
C LEU A 187 13.38 5.42 -2.99
N GLU A 188 14.24 5.39 -1.98
CA GLU A 188 14.99 4.19 -1.58
C GLU A 188 14.02 3.07 -1.17
N MET A 189 13.03 3.37 -0.33
CA MET A 189 12.00 2.39 0.07
C MET A 189 11.16 1.89 -1.12
N ILE A 190 10.77 2.78 -2.04
CA ILE A 190 10.05 2.39 -3.27
C ILE A 190 10.91 1.44 -4.11
N SER A 191 12.22 1.71 -4.22
CA SER A 191 13.14 0.83 -4.94
C SER A 191 13.22 -0.56 -4.29
N GLU A 192 13.30 -0.63 -2.96
CA GLU A 192 13.34 -1.90 -2.23
C GLU A 192 12.04 -2.70 -2.38
N MET A 193 10.88 -2.03 -2.27
CA MET A 193 9.58 -2.68 -2.46
C MET A 193 9.37 -3.15 -3.91
N ARG A 194 9.83 -2.36 -4.88
CA ARG A 194 9.82 -2.77 -6.30
C ARG A 194 10.58 -4.07 -6.51
N ASP A 195 11.74 -4.22 -5.86
CA ASP A 195 12.56 -5.43 -5.94
C ASP A 195 11.92 -6.62 -5.21
N GLN A 196 11.14 -6.39 -4.15
CA GLN A 196 10.36 -7.44 -3.47
C GLN A 196 9.18 -7.97 -4.29
N PHE A 197 8.64 -7.16 -5.20
CA PHE A 197 7.53 -7.55 -6.07
C PHE A 197 7.97 -8.29 -7.34
N LYS A 198 9.27 -8.28 -7.66
CA LYS A 198 9.84 -9.01 -8.80
C LYS A 198 9.91 -10.51 -8.52
#